data_AF-A0A1U7IZ44-F1
#
_entry.id   AF-A0A1U7IZ44-F1
#
_cell.length_a   1.000
_cell.length_b   1.000
_cell.length_c   1.000
_cell.angle_alpha   90.00
_cell.angle_beta   90.00
_cell.angle_gamma   90.00
#
_symmetry.space_group_name_H-M   'P 1'
#
loop_
_entity.id
_entity.type
_entity.pdbx_description
1 polymer ?
#
loop_
_entity_poly.entity_id
_entity_poly.type
_entity_poly.pdbx_seq_one_letter_code
_entity_poly.pdbx_strand_id
1 'polypeptide(L)'
;MKQLPSLLLVLIMVPVGLACTPVADRPQPPSSSVLSDPADNPTLPAIDRFTLDELFAQDGGGCGMTLWHREDGLRSPEYLFFNGLAQPSADAVALMKLNGEFIRFRRTAASGNEFYGQQTSQTFTSPDDAIKLHVDVTQGEPGEIESVSVTGTLQLQQNGETTEIPVLGDAGC
;
A
#
# COMPACT_ATOMS: atom_id res chain seq x y z
N MET A 1 13.42 -43.13 -0.57
CA MET A 1 13.67 -43.24 -2.03
C MET A 1 12.61 -44.17 -2.62
N LYS A 2 11.65 -43.64 -3.39
CA LYS A 2 10.62 -44.42 -4.10
C LYS A 2 10.53 -43.88 -5.52
N GLN A 3 11.09 -44.66 -6.46
CA GLN A 3 10.89 -44.51 -7.89
C GLN A 3 9.57 -45.17 -8.29
N LEU A 4 8.86 -44.59 -9.25
CA LEU A 4 7.97 -45.30 -10.18
C LEU A 4 8.00 -44.61 -11.55
N PRO A 5 7.68 -45.35 -12.63
CA PRO A 5 8.44 -45.32 -13.87
C PRO A 5 7.82 -44.49 -14.99
N SER A 6 8.74 -44.16 -15.90
CA SER A 6 8.53 -43.76 -17.29
C SER A 6 7.67 -44.78 -18.05
N LEU A 7 6.68 -44.30 -18.81
CA LEU A 7 6.07 -45.06 -19.91
C LEU A 7 6.07 -44.20 -21.19
N LEU A 8 6.67 -44.78 -22.21
CA LEU A 8 6.96 -44.29 -23.54
C LEU A 8 6.12 -45.13 -24.53
N LEU A 9 5.49 -44.51 -25.54
CA LEU A 9 5.22 -44.97 -26.93
C LEU A 9 3.94 -44.24 -27.44
N VAL A 10 3.90 -43.34 -28.43
CA VAL A 10 4.42 -43.27 -29.83
C VAL A 10 3.41 -43.80 -30.87
N LEU A 11 3.42 -43.15 -32.07
CA LEU A 11 2.97 -43.60 -33.42
C LEU A 11 1.45 -43.39 -33.71
N ILE A 12 0.90 -42.86 -34.84
CA ILE A 12 1.17 -42.77 -36.30
C ILE A 12 0.17 -41.72 -36.87
N MET A 13 0.47 -40.71 -37.71
CA MET A 13 0.91 -40.61 -39.13
C MET A 13 -0.22 -40.39 -40.18
N VAL A 14 -0.02 -39.38 -41.06
CA VAL A 14 -0.48 -39.19 -42.49
C VAL A 14 -1.92 -38.65 -42.73
N PRO A 15 -2.29 -37.90 -43.83
CA PRO A 15 -1.60 -37.48 -45.09
C PRO A 15 -1.51 -35.95 -45.33
N VAL A 16 -0.53 -35.42 -46.07
CA VAL A 16 -0.39 -35.24 -47.54
C VAL A 16 -1.60 -34.62 -48.25
N GLY A 17 -1.44 -33.36 -48.65
CA GLY A 17 -2.30 -32.66 -49.61
C GLY A 17 -1.55 -31.46 -50.21
N LEU A 18 -0.80 -31.70 -51.28
CA LEU A 18 -0.24 -30.68 -52.17
C LEU A 18 -1.36 -30.18 -53.09
N ALA A 19 -1.66 -28.88 -53.03
CA ALA A 19 -2.35 -28.17 -54.10
C ALA A 19 -1.76 -26.75 -54.20
N CYS A 20 -0.95 -26.52 -55.23
CA CYS A 20 -0.55 -25.19 -55.66
C CYS A 20 -1.73 -24.54 -56.39
N THR A 21 -2.19 -23.40 -55.91
CA THR A 21 -3.12 -22.51 -56.65
C THR A 21 -2.42 -21.20 -56.99
N PRO A 22 -2.68 -20.63 -58.18
CA PRO A 22 -2.04 -19.41 -58.64
C PRO A 22 -2.48 -18.19 -57.82
N VAL A 23 -1.53 -17.25 -57.67
CA VAL A 23 -1.69 -15.93 -57.06
C VAL A 23 -2.87 -15.19 -57.68
N ALA A 24 -3.91 -15.00 -56.89
CA ALA A 24 -4.95 -14.01 -57.11
C ALA A 24 -4.77 -12.90 -56.08
N ASP A 25 -4.57 -11.69 -56.59
CA ASP A 25 -4.42 -10.43 -55.87
C ASP A 25 -5.50 -10.30 -54.78
N ARG A 26 -5.12 -10.41 -53.51
CA ARG A 26 -6.01 -10.15 -52.37
C ARG A 26 -5.69 -8.74 -51.85
N PRO A 27 -6.69 -7.86 -51.71
CA PRO A 27 -6.53 -6.61 -50.98
C PRO A 27 -5.96 -6.91 -49.59
N GLN A 28 -4.84 -6.27 -49.27
CA GLN A 28 -4.19 -6.32 -47.97
C GLN A 28 -5.26 -6.09 -46.89
N PRO A 29 -5.45 -6.99 -45.91
CA PRO A 29 -6.33 -6.71 -44.79
C PRO A 29 -5.81 -5.45 -44.11
N PRO A 30 -6.70 -4.54 -43.64
CA PRO A 30 -6.26 -3.40 -42.87
C PRO A 30 -5.40 -3.94 -41.74
N SER A 31 -4.17 -3.41 -41.64
CA SER A 31 -3.25 -3.66 -40.55
C SER A 31 -4.08 -3.67 -39.27
N SER A 32 -4.17 -4.82 -38.62
CA SER A 32 -4.73 -4.89 -37.28
C SER A 32 -3.87 -3.95 -36.47
N SER A 33 -4.38 -2.74 -36.22
CA SER A 33 -3.90 -1.90 -35.15
C SER A 33 -3.92 -2.82 -33.95
N VAL A 34 -2.73 -3.21 -33.50
CA VAL A 34 -2.54 -3.69 -32.15
C VAL A 34 -3.14 -2.58 -31.31
N LEU A 35 -4.35 -2.84 -30.82
CA LEU A 35 -4.98 -2.04 -29.81
C LEU A 35 -4.03 -2.22 -28.64
N SER A 36 -3.08 -1.30 -28.51
CA SER A 36 -2.27 -1.20 -27.31
C SER A 36 -3.29 -1.13 -26.18
N ASP A 37 -3.31 -2.17 -25.35
CA ASP A 37 -3.92 -2.11 -24.03
C ASP A 37 -3.47 -0.77 -23.44
N PRO A 38 -4.38 0.06 -22.89
CA PRO A 38 -3.92 1.17 -22.08
C PRO A 38 -3.01 0.53 -21.03
N ALA A 39 -1.72 0.84 -21.10
CA ALA A 39 -0.82 0.54 -20.01
C ALA A 39 -1.53 1.07 -18.77
N ASP A 40 -1.87 0.18 -17.84
CA ASP A 40 -2.21 0.53 -16.47
C ASP A 40 -1.00 1.32 -15.97
N ASN A 41 -1.01 2.62 -16.23
CA ASN A 41 -0.04 3.53 -15.65
C ASN A 41 -0.34 3.45 -14.16
N PRO A 42 0.57 2.88 -13.37
CA PRO A 42 0.31 2.67 -11.97
C PRO A 42 0.10 4.05 -11.35
N THR A 43 -1.15 4.39 -11.09
CA THR A 43 -1.49 5.66 -10.45
C THR A 43 -1.37 5.45 -8.96
N LEU A 44 -0.69 6.35 -8.26
CA LEU A 44 -0.67 6.37 -6.80
C LEU A 44 -2.10 6.29 -6.24
N PRO A 45 -2.31 5.57 -5.13
CA PRO A 45 -3.64 5.40 -4.58
C PRO A 45 -4.12 6.76 -4.04
N ALA A 46 -5.41 7.04 -4.21
CA ALA A 46 -6.02 8.20 -3.58
C ALA A 46 -5.89 8.05 -2.06
N ILE A 47 -5.40 9.10 -1.42
CA ILE A 47 -5.24 9.14 0.04
C ILE A 47 -6.47 9.80 0.61
N ASP A 48 -7.26 9.02 1.35
CA ASP A 48 -8.48 9.48 1.95
C ASP A 48 -8.27 9.82 3.42
N ARG A 49 -9.04 10.79 3.89
CA ARG A 49 -9.14 11.13 5.29
C ARG A 49 -10.13 10.21 5.99
N PHE A 50 -9.95 10.03 7.29
CA PHE A 50 -10.89 9.32 8.14
C PHE A 50 -11.10 10.01 9.48
N THR A 51 -12.29 9.82 10.04
CA THR A 51 -12.68 10.32 11.36
C THR A 51 -12.28 9.36 12.48
N LEU A 52 -12.31 9.84 13.72
CA LEU A 52 -12.09 9.00 14.91
C LEU A 52 -13.11 7.85 15.02
N ASP A 53 -14.37 8.10 14.67
CA ASP A 53 -15.42 7.07 14.70
C ASP A 53 -15.16 5.96 13.69
N GLU A 54 -14.72 6.32 12.48
CA GLU A 54 -14.29 5.33 11.47
C GLU A 54 -13.06 4.54 11.94
N LEU A 55 -12.11 5.19 12.61
CA LEU A 55 -10.94 4.51 13.17
C LEU A 55 -11.35 3.45 14.21
N PHE A 56 -12.24 3.80 15.14
CA PHE A 56 -12.75 2.85 16.14
C PHE A 56 -13.52 1.70 15.50
N ALA A 57 -14.26 1.95 14.41
CA ALA A 57 -14.96 0.90 13.67
C ALA A 57 -14.00 -0.12 13.01
N GLN A 58 -12.71 0.19 12.89
CA GLN A 58 -11.66 -0.71 12.37
C GLN A 58 -10.82 -1.36 13.46
N ASP A 59 -11.31 -1.39 14.71
CA ASP A 59 -10.55 -1.81 15.89
C ASP A 59 -9.27 -0.97 16.10
N GLY A 60 -9.24 0.23 15.51
CA GLY A 60 -8.21 1.24 15.76
C GLY A 60 -8.58 2.15 16.93
N GLY A 61 -7.71 3.11 17.24
CA GLY A 61 -7.90 4.08 18.31
C GLY A 61 -7.26 3.67 19.64
N GLY A 62 -7.53 4.45 20.69
CA GLY A 62 -6.83 4.35 21.97
C GLY A 62 -5.41 4.93 21.88
N CYS A 63 -4.46 4.30 22.57
CA CYS A 63 -3.07 4.76 22.61
C CYS A 63 -2.38 4.60 21.25
N GLY A 64 -1.76 5.67 20.76
CA GLY A 64 -1.05 5.65 19.49
C GLY A 64 -0.65 7.02 19.00
N MET A 65 -0.30 7.10 17.71
CA MET A 65 -0.05 8.35 17.00
C MET A 65 -1.05 8.52 15.87
N THR A 66 -1.73 9.67 15.85
CA THR A 66 -2.57 10.10 14.72
C THR A 66 -1.85 11.21 13.97
N LEU A 67 -1.87 11.14 12.64
CA LEU A 67 -1.29 12.15 11.75
C LEU A 67 -2.39 12.75 10.85
N TRP A 68 -2.30 14.05 10.59
CA TRP A 68 -3.17 14.79 9.67
C TRP A 68 -2.34 15.74 8.80
N HIS A 69 -2.94 16.30 7.75
CA HIS A 69 -2.22 17.24 6.88
C HIS A 69 -1.79 18.47 7.67
N ARG A 70 -0.56 18.91 7.47
CA ARG A 70 -0.07 20.15 8.09
C ARG A 70 -0.93 21.37 7.77
N GLU A 71 -1.53 21.39 6.59
CA GLU A 71 -2.39 22.49 6.11
C GLU A 71 -3.70 22.62 6.89
N ASP A 72 -4.15 21.54 7.57
CA ASP A 72 -5.35 21.57 8.41
C ASP A 72 -5.10 22.30 9.75
N GLY A 73 -3.84 22.68 10.04
CA GLY A 73 -3.45 23.41 11.23
C GLY A 73 -3.16 22.53 12.45
N LEU A 74 -3.16 23.13 13.64
CA LEU A 74 -2.68 22.50 14.87
C LEU A 74 -3.54 21.32 15.35
N ARG A 75 -4.78 21.18 14.86
CA ARG A 75 -5.66 20.08 15.20
C ARG A 75 -6.64 19.83 14.06
N SER A 76 -6.81 18.58 13.68
CA SER A 76 -7.77 18.15 12.67
C SER A 76 -8.76 17.14 13.27
N PRO A 77 -10.06 17.22 12.91
CA PRO A 77 -11.03 16.16 13.20
C PRO A 77 -10.87 14.95 12.25
N GLU A 78 -10.02 15.08 11.24
CA GLU A 78 -9.79 14.11 10.18
C GLU A 78 -8.31 13.73 10.10
N TYR A 79 -8.04 12.44 9.95
CA TYR A 79 -6.70 11.87 9.99
C TYR A 79 -6.35 11.18 8.68
N LEU A 80 -5.05 11.13 8.40
CA LEU A 80 -4.47 10.40 7.28
C LEU A 80 -3.94 9.04 7.70
N PHE A 81 -3.45 8.95 8.94
CA PHE A 81 -2.74 7.77 9.40
C PHE A 81 -2.88 7.63 10.91
N PHE A 82 -2.99 6.38 11.35
CA PHE A 82 -2.94 5.99 12.75
C PHE A 82 -1.89 4.90 12.94
N ASN A 83 -1.07 5.02 13.99
CA ASN A 83 -0.17 3.97 14.47
C ASN A 83 -0.49 3.68 15.93
N GLY A 84 -1.29 2.65 16.16
CA GLY A 84 -1.69 2.20 17.48
C GLY A 84 -0.61 1.39 18.17
N LEU A 85 -0.61 1.47 19.50
CA LEU A 85 0.21 0.60 20.34
C LEU A 85 -0.49 -0.73 20.57
N ALA A 86 0.31 -1.78 20.77
CA ALA A 86 -0.22 -3.07 21.19
C ALA A 86 -0.87 -2.92 22.58
N GLN A 87 -2.05 -3.50 22.73
CA GLN A 87 -2.77 -3.57 24.00
C GLN A 87 -2.79 -5.03 24.50
N PRO A 88 -3.06 -5.28 25.80
CA PRO A 88 -3.11 -6.65 26.32
C PRO A 88 -4.07 -7.59 25.58
N SER A 89 -5.11 -7.05 24.94
CA SER A 89 -6.13 -7.79 24.20
C SER A 89 -6.01 -7.72 22.67
N ALA A 90 -5.09 -6.93 22.12
CA ALA A 90 -5.01 -6.69 20.68
C ALA A 90 -3.60 -6.29 20.22
N ASP A 91 -3.22 -6.75 19.03
CA ASP A 91 -1.96 -6.36 18.41
C ASP A 91 -1.95 -4.86 18.03
N ALA A 92 -0.75 -4.29 17.91
CA ALA A 92 -0.57 -2.94 17.37
C ALA A 92 -1.11 -2.87 15.93
N VAL A 93 -1.91 -1.85 15.63
CA VAL A 93 -2.47 -1.63 14.28
C VAL A 93 -1.97 -0.31 13.71
N ALA A 94 -1.46 -0.36 12.47
CA ALA A 94 -1.21 0.84 11.68
C ALA A 94 -2.25 0.90 10.54
N LEU A 95 -2.94 2.03 10.41
CA LEU A 95 -4.11 2.20 9.54
C LEU A 95 -3.97 3.46 8.69
N MET A 96 -4.34 3.34 7.41
CA MET A 96 -4.50 4.45 6.48
C MET A 96 -5.67 4.11 5.54
N LYS A 97 -6.43 5.12 5.12
CA LYS A 97 -7.55 4.93 4.19
C LYS A 97 -7.07 5.28 2.78
N LEU A 98 -7.11 4.30 1.87
CA LEU A 98 -6.64 4.42 0.49
C LEU A 98 -7.75 3.97 -0.45
N ASN A 99 -8.09 4.79 -1.45
CA ASN A 99 -9.19 4.54 -2.39
C ASN A 99 -10.52 4.17 -1.68
N GLY A 100 -10.80 4.81 -0.54
CA GLY A 100 -11.97 4.59 0.29
C GLY A 100 -11.89 3.40 1.25
N GLU A 101 -10.83 2.60 1.20
CA GLU A 101 -10.68 1.38 2.02
C GLU A 101 -9.60 1.53 3.10
N PHE A 102 -9.85 1.00 4.29
CA PHE A 102 -8.83 0.92 5.32
C PHE A 102 -7.84 -0.20 5.04
N ILE A 103 -6.57 0.17 4.95
CA ILE A 103 -5.47 -0.77 4.82
C ILE A 103 -4.77 -0.89 6.17
N ARG A 104 -4.65 -2.13 6.65
CA ARG A 104 -3.87 -2.48 7.85
C ARG A 104 -2.41 -2.74 7.45
N PHE A 105 -1.53 -1.86 7.87
CA PHE A 105 -0.10 -1.96 7.62
C PHE A 105 0.61 -2.71 8.74
N ARG A 106 1.63 -3.47 8.37
CA ARG A 106 2.56 -4.11 9.31
C ARG A 106 3.83 -3.29 9.40
N ARG A 107 4.26 -2.95 10.61
CA ARG A 107 5.57 -2.31 10.83
C ARG A 107 6.70 -3.28 10.49
N THR A 108 7.62 -2.87 9.63
CA THR A 108 8.78 -3.67 9.18
C THR A 108 10.12 -3.14 9.67
N ALA A 109 10.19 -1.85 10.02
CA ALA A 109 11.36 -1.24 10.64
C ALA A 109 10.95 -0.09 11.56
N ALA A 110 11.77 0.17 12.57
CA ALA A 110 11.68 1.33 13.44
C ALA A 110 13.10 1.74 13.85
N SER A 111 13.38 3.05 13.85
CA SER A 111 14.64 3.61 14.31
C SER A 111 14.47 5.02 14.90
N GLY A 112 15.49 5.48 15.62
CA GLY A 112 15.54 6.82 16.20
C GLY A 112 15.09 6.86 17.67
N ASN A 113 14.68 8.05 18.13
CA ASN A 113 14.33 8.26 19.52
C ASN A 113 12.98 7.63 19.83
N GLU A 114 12.86 6.99 20.99
CA GLU A 114 11.59 6.45 21.46
C GLU A 114 10.73 7.54 22.11
N PHE A 115 9.42 7.49 21.90
CA PHE A 115 8.42 8.32 22.57
C PHE A 115 7.06 7.63 22.55
N TYR A 116 6.35 7.64 23.69
CA TYR A 116 5.01 7.07 23.80
C TYR A 116 4.88 5.68 23.12
N GLY A 117 5.87 4.80 23.35
CA GLY A 117 5.90 3.44 22.78
C GLY A 117 6.17 3.35 21.26
N GLN A 118 6.60 4.44 20.63
CA GLN A 118 6.89 4.57 19.20
C GLN A 118 8.30 5.10 18.96
N GLN A 119 8.76 5.08 17.71
CA GLN A 119 10.06 5.65 17.33
C GLN A 119 9.91 6.74 16.26
N THR A 120 10.85 7.67 16.20
CA THR A 120 10.79 8.85 15.33
C THR A 120 10.84 8.52 13.84
N SER A 121 11.34 7.34 13.45
CA SER A 121 11.31 6.86 12.08
C SER A 121 10.76 5.44 12.04
N GLN A 122 9.72 5.20 11.27
CA GLN A 122 9.04 3.90 11.18
C GLN A 122 8.68 3.58 9.73
N THR A 123 8.85 2.32 9.35
CA THR A 123 8.49 1.82 8.02
C THR A 123 7.42 0.74 8.15
N PHE A 124 6.43 0.79 7.27
CA PHE A 124 5.33 -0.16 7.24
C PHE A 124 5.09 -0.69 5.82
N THR A 125 4.55 -1.90 5.72
CA THR A 125 4.13 -2.50 4.44
C THR A 125 2.66 -2.93 4.48
N SER A 126 1.98 -2.80 3.34
CA SER A 126 0.65 -3.39 3.15
C SER A 126 0.73 -4.92 3.20
N PRO A 127 -0.41 -5.63 3.40
CA PRO A 127 -0.41 -7.10 3.50
C PRO A 127 0.15 -7.83 2.27
N ASP A 128 0.02 -7.23 1.09
CA ASP A 128 0.54 -7.73 -0.19
C ASP A 128 1.93 -7.18 -0.55
N ASP A 129 2.55 -6.40 0.35
CA ASP A 129 3.82 -5.70 0.19
C ASP A 129 3.90 -4.76 -1.04
N ALA A 130 2.76 -4.40 -1.64
CA ALA A 130 2.67 -3.50 -2.78
C ALA A 130 2.85 -2.02 -2.41
N ILE A 131 2.48 -1.65 -1.18
CA ILE A 131 2.55 -0.28 -0.66
C ILE A 131 3.52 -0.25 0.52
N LYS A 132 4.42 0.73 0.50
CA LYS A 132 5.32 1.04 1.61
C LYS A 132 4.99 2.41 2.17
N LEU A 133 4.91 2.49 3.49
CA LEU A 133 4.82 3.77 4.20
C LEU A 133 6.12 4.00 4.94
N HIS A 134 6.64 5.22 4.86
CA HIS A 134 7.70 5.70 5.73
C HIS A 134 7.19 6.91 6.49
N VAL A 135 7.31 6.87 7.81
CA VAL A 135 6.85 7.92 8.71
C VAL A 135 8.04 8.42 9.49
N ASP A 136 8.43 9.66 9.22
CA ASP A 136 9.47 10.38 9.97
C ASP A 136 8.84 11.53 10.72
N VAL A 137 9.05 11.58 12.03
CA VAL A 137 8.51 12.61 12.90
C VAL A 137 9.56 13.15 13.87
N THR A 138 9.40 14.43 14.21
CA THR A 138 10.08 15.09 15.31
C THR A 138 9.05 15.37 16.40
N GLN A 139 9.42 15.06 17.64
CA GLN A 139 8.61 15.39 18.81
C GLN A 139 8.62 16.90 19.02
N GLY A 140 7.43 17.48 19.16
CA GLY A 140 7.24 18.85 19.58
C GLY A 140 7.06 18.96 21.08
N GLU A 141 6.41 20.04 21.49
CA GLU A 141 6.08 20.28 22.89
C GLU A 141 5.04 19.26 23.41
N PRO A 142 5.03 18.98 24.72
CA PRO A 142 3.95 18.26 25.37
C PRO A 142 2.58 18.87 25.02
N GLY A 143 1.61 18.02 24.69
CA GLY A 143 0.24 18.39 24.38
C GLY A 143 -0.65 18.57 25.62
N GLU A 144 -1.94 18.79 25.40
CA GLU A 144 -2.89 19.19 26.45
C GLU A 144 -3.30 18.06 27.40
N ILE A 145 -3.28 16.80 26.96
CA ILE A 145 -3.72 15.62 27.74
C ILE A 145 -2.82 14.45 27.37
N GLU A 146 -1.84 14.13 28.22
CA GLU A 146 -0.99 12.93 28.11
C GLU A 146 -0.51 12.59 26.68
N SER A 147 -0.22 13.63 25.91
CA SER A 147 0.22 13.53 24.53
C SER A 147 1.47 14.36 24.30
N VAL A 148 2.16 14.08 23.21
CA VAL A 148 3.16 14.96 22.62
C VAL A 148 2.75 15.27 21.20
N SER A 149 2.86 16.56 20.85
CA SER A 149 2.73 16.96 19.46
C SER A 149 3.85 16.36 18.64
N VAL A 150 3.58 16.04 17.38
CA VAL A 150 4.59 15.60 16.42
C VAL A 150 4.47 16.37 15.11
N THR A 151 5.60 16.58 14.46
CA THR A 151 5.66 17.20 13.13
C THR A 151 6.55 16.35 12.24
N GLY A 152 6.20 16.19 10.97
CA GLY A 152 6.97 15.27 10.15
C GLY A 152 6.52 15.16 8.71
N THR A 153 6.87 14.01 8.13
CA THR A 153 6.54 13.60 6.77
C THR A 153 6.03 12.16 6.79
N LEU A 154 4.90 11.93 6.11
CA LEU A 154 4.46 10.60 5.71
C LEU A 154 4.77 10.43 4.23
N GLN A 155 5.56 9.41 3.90
CA GLN A 155 5.88 9.04 2.53
C GLN A 155 5.11 7.76 2.16
N LEU A 156 4.32 7.82 1.10
CA LEU A 156 3.67 6.65 0.51
C LEU A 156 4.39 6.29 -0.78
N GLN A 157 4.86 5.05 -0.87
CA GLN A 157 5.49 4.52 -2.07
C GLN A 157 4.67 3.36 -2.64
N GLN A 158 4.36 3.43 -3.93
CA GLN A 158 3.72 2.36 -4.70
C GLN A 158 4.26 2.36 -6.13
N ASN A 159 4.56 1.18 -6.67
CA ASN A 159 4.99 1.03 -8.07
C ASN A 159 6.18 1.91 -8.51
N GLY A 160 7.08 2.24 -7.56
CA GLY A 160 8.24 3.09 -7.81
C GLY A 160 7.98 4.60 -7.72
N GLU A 161 6.71 5.01 -7.62
CA GLU A 161 6.32 6.39 -7.34
C GLU A 161 6.27 6.64 -5.82
N THR A 162 6.62 7.85 -5.41
CA THR A 162 6.59 8.29 -4.01
C THR A 162 5.80 9.59 -3.88
N THR A 163 4.85 9.61 -2.95
CA THR A 163 4.15 10.82 -2.51
C THR A 163 4.65 11.19 -1.12
N GLU A 164 5.13 12.42 -0.95
CA GLU A 164 5.48 12.96 0.37
C GLU A 164 4.38 13.88 0.87
N ILE A 165 3.97 13.69 2.12
CA ILE A 165 2.90 14.43 2.76
C ILE A 165 3.43 15.08 4.02
N PRO A 166 3.53 16.42 4.08
CA PRO A 166 3.86 17.10 5.32
C PRO A 166 2.72 16.93 6.32
N VAL A 167 3.05 16.39 7.49
CA VAL A 167 2.07 16.07 8.54
C VAL A 167 2.32 16.84 9.83
N LEU A 168 1.24 17.01 10.56
CA LEU A 168 1.21 17.27 12.00
C LEU A 168 0.53 16.07 12.67
N GLY A 169 0.71 15.93 13.97
CA GLY A 169 0.14 14.83 14.70
C GLY A 169 0.20 15.01 16.20
N ASP A 170 -0.40 14.04 16.89
CA ASP A 170 -0.26 13.83 18.31
C ASP A 170 0.00 12.35 18.56
N ALA A 171 0.86 12.06 19.53
CA ALA A 171 1.06 10.73 20.07
C ALA A 171 0.71 10.71 21.56
N GLY A 172 -0.18 9.82 21.99
CA GLY A 172 -0.68 9.79 23.36
C GLY A 172 -1.70 8.69 23.62
N CYS A 173 -2.28 8.75 24.83
CA CYS A 173 -3.44 8.03 25.33
C CYS A 173 -4.38 9.08 25.96
#